data_AF-A0A933XK25-F1
#
_entry.id   AF-A0A933XK25-F1
#
_cell.length_a   1.000
_cell.length_b   1.000
_cell.length_c   1.000
_cell.angle_alpha   90.00
_cell.angle_beta   90.00
_cell.angle_gamma   90.00
#
_symmetry.space_group_name_H-M   'P 1'
#
loop_
_entity.id
_entity.type
_entity.pdbx_description
1 polymer ?
#
loop_
_entity_poly.entity_id
_entity_poly.type
_entity_poly.pdbx_seq_one_letter_code
_entity_poly.pdbx_strand_id
1 'polypeptide(L)'
;MSKREDLKKLIKKLDEVFSAAAFAESGEFDKAREILTENHKILLALTGGKSDINSFRYALNICKRIGAGLEILYFFEPAEALLNKFKNELKKEGVHYAITKGSECVKQEIIDYTEKRKDIQFVVIESSEALDIKCKKEDGKLSDAWGKLKCPLVLVSKGAAPSMA
;
A
#
# COMPACT_ATOMS: atom_id res chain seq x y z
N MET A 1 21.95 12.56 6.26
CA MET A 1 20.59 12.76 6.82
C MET A 1 20.75 13.58 8.08
N SER A 2 19.97 14.66 8.25
CA SER A 2 20.27 15.74 9.20
C SER A 2 19.58 15.51 10.55
N LYS A 3 20.32 15.58 11.67
CA LYS A 3 19.81 15.47 13.06
C LYS A 3 18.55 16.31 13.35
N ARG A 4 18.34 17.41 12.60
CA ARG A 4 17.15 18.27 12.73
C ARG A 4 15.86 17.61 12.23
N GLU A 5 15.93 16.76 11.22
CA GLU A 5 14.76 16.06 10.67
C GLU A 5 14.27 14.97 11.63
N ASP A 6 15.19 14.27 12.27
CA ASP A 6 14.89 13.24 13.26
C ASP A 6 14.23 13.83 14.51
N LEU A 7 14.70 14.99 14.98
CA LEU A 7 14.10 15.70 16.12
C LEU A 7 12.66 16.16 15.83
N LYS A 8 12.40 16.67 14.63
CA LYS A 8 11.05 17.08 14.22
C LYS A 8 10.09 15.90 14.17
N LYS A 9 10.54 14.74 13.67
CA LYS A 9 9.74 13.51 13.67
C LYS A 9 9.44 13.01 15.09
N LEU A 10 10.40 13.12 16.00
CA LEU A 10 10.22 12.72 17.39
C LEU A 10 9.17 13.58 18.10
N ILE A 11 9.23 14.90 17.92
CA ILE A 11 8.26 15.84 18.49
C ILE A 11 6.85 15.56 17.98
N LYS A 12 6.67 15.37 16.66
CA LYS A 12 5.37 15.06 16.07
C LYS A 12 4.75 13.77 16.64
N LYS A 13 5.56 12.72 16.83
CA LYS A 13 5.09 11.47 17.43
C LYS A 13 4.68 11.62 18.89
N LEU A 14 5.37 12.48 19.65
CA LEU A 14 4.97 12.77 21.03
C LEU A 14 3.63 13.52 21.06
N ASP A 15 3.44 14.51 20.19
CA ASP A 15 2.18 15.26 20.09
C ASP A 15 0.98 14.36 19.75
N GLU A 16 1.17 13.39 18.84
CA GLU A 16 0.16 12.39 18.47
C GLU A 16 -0.22 11.51 19.68
N VAL A 17 0.77 11.05 20.46
CA VAL A 17 0.53 10.23 21.66
C VAL A 17 -0.20 11.01 22.75
N PHE A 18 0.20 12.27 23.01
CA PHE A 18 -0.48 13.11 24.00
C PHE A 18 -1.90 13.48 23.57
N SER A 19 -2.10 13.77 22.29
CA SER A 19 -3.44 14.03 21.75
C SER A 19 -4.33 12.81 21.92
N ALA A 20 -3.85 11.63 21.53
CA ALA A 20 -4.60 10.38 21.71
C ALA A 20 -4.94 10.09 23.17
N ALA A 21 -4.00 10.31 24.09
CA ALA A 21 -4.23 10.15 25.52
C ALA A 21 -5.36 11.07 26.02
N ALA A 22 -5.35 12.35 25.62
CA ALA A 22 -6.40 13.31 26.00
C ALA A 22 -7.80 12.90 25.48
N PHE A 23 -7.90 12.38 24.25
CA PHE A 23 -9.17 11.85 23.74
C PHE A 23 -9.60 10.56 24.46
N ALA A 24 -8.66 9.71 24.89
CA ALA A 24 -9.00 8.52 25.67
C ALA A 24 -9.53 8.91 27.06
N GLU A 25 -8.94 9.93 27.68
CA GLU A 25 -9.35 10.46 28.99
C GLU A 25 -10.74 11.10 28.96
N SER A 26 -11.14 11.72 27.84
CA SER A 26 -12.50 12.24 27.65
C SER A 26 -13.54 11.17 27.30
N GLY A 27 -13.13 9.90 27.21
CA GLY A 27 -13.99 8.78 26.81
C GLY A 27 -14.18 8.66 25.29
N GLU A 28 -13.48 9.47 24.48
CA GLU A 28 -13.48 9.42 23.02
C GLU A 28 -12.48 8.39 22.48
N PHE A 29 -12.63 7.14 22.91
CA PHE A 29 -11.71 6.05 22.58
C PHE A 29 -11.55 5.80 21.07
N ASP A 30 -12.59 6.03 20.27
CA ASP A 30 -12.51 5.90 18.81
C ASP A 30 -11.58 6.96 18.18
N LYS A 31 -11.62 8.21 18.66
CA LYS A 31 -10.68 9.27 18.21
C LYS A 31 -9.29 9.06 18.74
N ALA A 32 -9.16 8.66 20.01
CA ALA A 32 -7.86 8.29 20.58
C ALA A 32 -7.20 7.19 19.75
N ARG A 33 -7.99 6.19 19.36
CA ARG A 33 -7.55 5.13 18.48
C ARG A 33 -7.26 5.66 17.08
N GLU A 34 -8.08 6.51 16.48
CA GLU A 34 -7.83 7.14 15.18
C GLU A 34 -6.45 7.83 15.15
N ILE A 35 -6.15 8.66 16.15
CA ILE A 35 -4.88 9.39 16.30
C ILE A 35 -3.69 8.42 16.44
N LEU A 36 -3.87 7.29 17.13
CA LEU A 36 -2.83 6.25 17.25
C LEU A 36 -2.78 5.30 16.04
N THR A 37 -3.87 5.20 15.28
CA THR A 37 -4.05 4.26 14.16
C THR A 37 -3.80 4.88 12.80
N GLU A 38 -3.32 6.13 12.73
CA GLU A 38 -2.74 6.75 11.52
C GLU A 38 -1.49 6.03 10.97
N ASN A 39 -1.26 4.75 11.29
CA ASN A 39 -0.51 3.86 10.40
C ASN A 39 -1.40 3.46 9.22
N HIS A 40 -1.88 4.45 8.48
CA HIS A 40 -2.50 4.25 7.18
C HIS A 40 -1.57 3.44 6.29
N LYS A 41 -2.12 2.51 5.54
CA LYS A 41 -1.35 1.64 4.66
C LYS A 41 -1.83 1.73 3.24
N ILE A 42 -0.90 1.52 2.34
CA ILE A 42 -1.16 1.30 0.92
C ILE A 42 -0.88 -0.18 0.67
N LEU A 43 -1.78 -0.84 -0.05
CA LEU A 43 -1.52 -2.19 -0.53
C LEU A 43 -0.95 -2.12 -1.94
N LEU A 44 0.20 -2.73 -2.18
CA LEU A 44 0.81 -2.90 -3.49
C LEU A 44 0.74 -4.38 -3.89
N ALA A 45 0.03 -4.66 -4.98
CA ALA A 45 0.00 -5.99 -5.58
C ALA A 45 1.10 -6.11 -6.65
N LEU A 46 1.99 -7.09 -6.49
CA LEU A 46 3.08 -7.41 -7.42
C LEU A 46 2.74 -8.67 -8.21
N THR A 47 2.79 -8.56 -9.53
CA THR A 47 2.36 -9.61 -10.47
C THR A 47 3.54 -10.25 -11.21
N GLY A 48 4.78 -9.88 -10.87
CA GLY A 48 6.00 -10.42 -11.48
C GLY A 48 6.36 -9.76 -12.81
N GLY A 49 5.60 -8.73 -13.22
CA GLY A 49 5.83 -7.97 -14.44
C GLY A 49 6.96 -6.93 -14.28
N LYS A 50 7.53 -6.48 -15.41
CA LYS A 50 8.51 -5.37 -15.39
C LYS A 50 7.90 -4.07 -14.86
N SER A 51 6.58 -3.92 -14.91
CA SER A 51 5.86 -2.73 -14.44
C SER A 51 5.72 -2.68 -12.91
N ASP A 52 6.00 -3.79 -12.20
CA ASP A 52 6.06 -3.83 -10.72
C ASP A 52 6.97 -2.72 -10.15
N ILE A 53 8.06 -2.39 -10.87
CA ILE A 53 8.97 -1.30 -10.50
C ILE A 53 8.24 0.06 -10.52
N ASN A 54 7.37 0.30 -11.50
CA ASN A 54 6.64 1.55 -11.61
C ASN A 54 5.55 1.64 -10.52
N SER A 55 4.82 0.55 -10.30
CA SER A 55 3.82 0.45 -9.24
C SER A 55 4.45 0.65 -7.86
N PHE A 56 5.62 0.05 -7.62
CA PHE A 56 6.40 0.25 -6.40
C PHE A 56 6.83 1.71 -6.22
N ARG A 57 7.40 2.34 -7.25
CA ARG A 57 7.82 3.75 -7.18
C ARG A 57 6.64 4.68 -6.91
N TYR A 58 5.50 4.41 -7.53
CA TYR A 58 4.27 5.14 -7.27
C TYR A 58 3.87 5.02 -5.80
N ALA A 59 3.72 3.79 -5.30
CA ALA A 59 3.30 3.53 -3.93
C ALA A 59 4.26 4.14 -2.89
N LEU A 60 5.58 3.97 -3.09
CA LEU A 60 6.61 4.56 -2.23
C LEU A 60 6.50 6.10 -2.16
N ASN A 61 6.29 6.75 -3.31
CA ASN A 61 6.16 8.20 -3.35
C ASN A 61 4.92 8.68 -2.59
N ILE A 62 3.81 7.95 -2.66
CA ILE A 62 2.62 8.30 -1.87
C ILE A 62 2.87 8.04 -0.38
N CYS A 63 3.39 6.88 0.01
CA CYS A 63 3.78 6.57 1.40
C CYS A 63 4.58 7.71 2.03
N LYS A 64 5.60 8.21 1.31
CA LYS A 64 6.44 9.33 1.77
C LYS A 64 5.67 10.64 1.95
N ARG A 65 4.70 10.92 1.07
CA ARG A 65 3.93 12.18 1.08
C ARG A 65 2.90 12.21 2.19
N ILE A 66 2.23 11.08 2.43
CA ILE A 66 1.11 11.01 3.38
C ILE A 66 1.49 10.36 4.72
N GLY A 67 2.73 9.90 4.87
CA GLY A 67 3.18 9.22 6.09
C GLY A 67 2.64 7.79 6.24
N ALA A 68 2.18 7.15 5.16
CA ALA A 68 1.62 5.81 5.19
C ALA A 68 2.69 4.70 5.13
N GLY A 69 2.38 3.54 5.73
CA GLY A 69 3.11 2.29 5.53
C GLY A 69 2.76 1.63 4.19
N LEU A 70 3.57 0.63 3.80
CA LEU A 70 3.37 -0.14 2.56
C LEU A 70 3.22 -1.63 2.87
N GLU A 71 2.09 -2.23 2.51
CA GLU A 71 1.96 -3.70 2.48
C GLU A 71 2.13 -4.16 1.03
N ILE A 72 2.98 -5.17 0.83
CA ILE A 72 3.27 -5.73 -0.49
C ILE A 72 2.72 -7.15 -0.53
N LEU A 73 1.81 -7.41 -1.46
CA LEU A 73 1.30 -8.74 -1.77
C LEU A 73 1.86 -9.19 -3.11
N TYR A 74 2.62 -10.28 -3.15
CA TYR A 74 3.26 -10.77 -4.38
C TYR A 74 2.78 -12.17 -4.76
N PHE A 75 2.46 -12.38 -6.04
CA PHE A 75 1.78 -13.61 -6.51
C PHE A 75 2.68 -14.57 -7.27
N PHE A 76 3.79 -14.09 -7.79
CA PHE A 76 4.85 -14.89 -8.39
C PHE A 76 6.12 -14.59 -7.64
N GLU A 77 6.99 -15.59 -7.48
CA GLU A 77 8.31 -15.37 -6.90
C GLU A 77 9.01 -14.27 -7.69
N PRO A 78 9.11 -13.04 -7.14
CA PRO A 78 9.85 -11.99 -7.81
C PRO A 78 11.31 -12.43 -7.76
N ALA A 79 12.12 -11.98 -8.71
CA ALA A 79 13.57 -12.15 -8.56
C ALA A 79 13.96 -11.64 -7.17
N GLU A 80 14.65 -12.45 -6.37
CA GLU A 80 15.00 -12.11 -4.98
C GLU A 80 15.71 -10.74 -4.90
N ALA A 81 16.51 -10.45 -5.92
CA ALA A 81 17.15 -9.15 -6.13
C ALA A 81 16.17 -7.97 -6.17
N LEU A 82 14.99 -8.14 -6.79
CA LEU A 82 13.96 -7.11 -6.91
C LEU A 82 13.29 -6.83 -5.55
N LEU A 83 12.90 -7.88 -4.82
CA LEU A 83 12.35 -7.71 -3.47
C LEU A 83 13.37 -7.09 -2.52
N ASN A 84 14.62 -7.52 -2.58
CA ASN A 84 15.69 -6.94 -1.77
C ASN A 84 15.94 -5.47 -2.12
N LYS A 85 15.86 -5.11 -3.40
CA LYS A 85 15.88 -3.70 -3.83
C LYS A 85 14.74 -2.90 -3.21
N PHE A 86 13.50 -3.40 -3.29
CA PHE A 86 12.34 -2.72 -2.69
C PHE A 86 12.47 -2.56 -1.16
N LYS A 87 12.89 -3.61 -0.46
CA LYS A 87 13.17 -3.57 1.00
C LYS A 87 14.20 -2.49 1.33
N ASN A 88 15.29 -2.41 0.57
CA ASN A 88 16.35 -1.44 0.82
C ASN A 88 15.87 0.00 0.58
N GLU A 89 15.08 0.23 -0.47
CA GLU A 89 14.49 1.55 -0.73
C GLU A 89 13.51 1.95 0.38
N LEU A 90 12.62 1.05 0.82
CA LEU A 90 11.68 1.32 1.92
C LEU A 90 12.40 1.64 3.24
N LYS A 91 13.44 0.88 3.58
CA LYS A 91 14.27 1.12 4.78
C LYS A 91 14.97 2.48 4.70
N LYS A 92 15.56 2.81 3.56
CA LYS A 92 16.26 4.09 3.34
C LYS A 92 15.31 5.28 3.53
N GLU A 93 14.08 5.15 3.06
CA GLU A 93 13.06 6.20 3.14
C GLU A 93 12.31 6.21 4.49
N GLY A 94 12.58 5.25 5.37
CA GLY A 94 11.95 5.14 6.68
C GLY A 94 10.46 4.78 6.61
N VAL A 95 10.03 4.07 5.56
CA VAL A 95 8.65 3.63 5.37
C VAL A 95 8.47 2.26 6.04
N HIS A 96 7.52 2.15 6.94
CA HIS A 96 7.13 0.86 7.54
C HIS A 96 6.53 -0.04 6.46
N TYR A 97 6.93 -1.31 6.43
CA TYR A 97 6.43 -2.23 5.42
C TYR A 97 6.24 -3.67 5.91
N ALA A 98 5.34 -4.37 5.23
CA ALA A 98 5.14 -5.81 5.35
C ALA A 98 5.11 -6.42 3.95
N ILE A 99 5.58 -7.67 3.82
CA ILE A 99 5.59 -8.39 2.54
C ILE A 99 4.98 -9.76 2.77
N THR A 100 3.98 -10.09 1.97
CA THR A 100 3.18 -11.32 2.06
C THR A 100 3.12 -11.96 0.68
N LYS A 101 3.22 -13.29 0.64
CA LYS A 101 3.05 -14.06 -0.59
C LYS A 101 1.58 -14.40 -0.80
N GLY A 102 1.07 -14.09 -1.98
CA GLY A 102 -0.20 -14.59 -2.49
C GLY A 102 -0.04 -15.92 -3.23
N SER A 103 -1.02 -16.80 -3.05
CA SER A 103 -1.07 -18.14 -3.63
C SER A 103 -2.17 -18.32 -4.68
N GLU A 104 -3.25 -17.56 -4.61
CA GLU A 104 -4.49 -17.75 -5.37
C GLU A 104 -4.72 -16.65 -6.44
N CYS A 105 -5.96 -16.50 -6.87
CA CYS A 105 -6.42 -15.45 -7.79
C CYS A 105 -6.15 -14.07 -7.20
N VAL A 106 -5.45 -13.22 -7.97
CA VAL A 106 -5.01 -11.89 -7.51
C VAL A 106 -6.17 -11.05 -7.02
N LYS A 107 -7.24 -11.02 -7.80
CA LYS A 107 -8.48 -10.31 -7.49
C LYS A 107 -9.11 -10.74 -6.17
N GLN A 108 -9.24 -12.05 -5.94
CA GLN A 108 -9.89 -12.55 -4.73
C GLN A 108 -9.03 -12.26 -3.49
N GLU A 109 -7.72 -12.46 -3.58
CA GLU A 109 -6.84 -12.14 -2.46
C GLU A 109 -6.84 -10.65 -2.13
N ILE A 110 -6.84 -9.75 -3.12
CA ILE A 110 -6.93 -8.31 -2.84
C ILE A 110 -8.25 -7.98 -2.12
N ILE A 111 -9.37 -8.57 -2.55
CA ILE A 111 -10.66 -8.39 -1.89
C ILE A 111 -10.60 -8.89 -0.44
N ASP A 112 -10.16 -10.13 -0.23
CA ASP A 112 -10.10 -10.75 1.09
C ASP A 112 -9.15 -9.99 2.03
N TYR A 113 -8.01 -9.54 1.48
CA TYR A 113 -7.00 -8.77 2.21
C TYR A 113 -7.54 -7.41 2.65
N THR A 114 -8.41 -6.78 1.86
CA THR A 114 -8.93 -5.43 2.14
C THR A 114 -10.28 -5.42 2.84
N GLU A 115 -11.08 -6.50 2.76
CA GLU A 115 -12.48 -6.53 3.20
C GLU A 115 -12.70 -6.07 4.65
N LYS A 116 -11.78 -6.45 5.54
CA LYS A 116 -11.82 -6.18 6.98
C LYS A 116 -10.76 -5.16 7.44
N ARG A 117 -9.92 -4.68 6.51
CA ARG A 117 -8.75 -3.84 6.80
C ARG A 117 -9.04 -2.39 6.44
N LYS A 118 -9.65 -1.67 7.39
CA LYS A 118 -9.93 -0.23 7.27
C LYS A 118 -8.67 0.64 7.29
N ASP A 119 -7.53 0.09 7.70
CA ASP A 119 -6.22 0.78 7.67
C ASP A 119 -5.64 0.90 6.26
N ILE A 120 -6.13 0.11 5.29
CA ILE A 120 -5.70 0.17 3.89
C ILE A 120 -6.50 1.24 3.16
N GLN A 121 -5.85 2.34 2.78
CA GLN A 121 -6.52 3.45 2.12
C GLN A 121 -6.88 3.15 0.66
N PHE A 122 -6.00 2.48 -0.07
CA PHE A 122 -6.21 2.09 -1.47
C PHE A 122 -5.20 1.01 -1.89
N VAL A 123 -5.50 0.38 -3.02
CA VAL A 123 -4.67 -0.66 -3.64
C VAL A 123 -3.97 -0.10 -4.87
N VAL A 124 -2.70 -0.45 -5.08
CA VAL A 124 -1.92 -0.11 -6.27
C VAL A 124 -1.59 -1.40 -7.02
N ILE A 125 -1.86 -1.43 -8.33
CA ILE A 125 -1.49 -2.54 -9.22
C ILE A 125 -1.08 -2.02 -10.60
N GLU A 126 -0.30 -2.80 -11.35
CA GLU A 126 0.19 -2.35 -12.67
C GLU A 126 -0.92 -2.10 -13.70
N SER A 127 -1.93 -2.97 -13.77
CA SER A 127 -2.98 -2.85 -14.79
C SER A 127 -4.25 -3.58 -14.37
N SER A 128 -5.32 -3.33 -15.14
CA SER A 128 -6.59 -4.05 -15.02
C SER A 128 -6.42 -5.54 -15.28
N GLU A 129 -5.66 -5.92 -16.30
CA GLU A 129 -5.46 -7.33 -16.69
C GLU A 129 -4.70 -8.11 -15.62
N ALA A 130 -3.85 -7.43 -14.86
CA ALA A 130 -3.08 -7.99 -13.76
C ALA A 130 -3.97 -8.54 -12.62
N LEU A 131 -5.23 -8.09 -12.54
CA LEU A 131 -6.18 -8.53 -11.52
C LEU A 131 -6.76 -9.92 -11.81
N ASP A 132 -6.88 -10.31 -13.08
CA ASP A 132 -7.42 -11.62 -13.47
C ASP A 132 -6.37 -12.74 -13.48
N ILE A 133 -5.14 -12.42 -13.07
CA ILE A 133 -4.06 -13.40 -12.93
C ILE A 133 -4.47 -14.49 -11.94
N LYS A 134 -4.25 -15.75 -12.35
CA LYS A 134 -4.59 -16.98 -11.59
C LYS A 134 -6.08 -17.15 -11.27
N CYS A 135 -6.96 -16.35 -11.87
CA CYS A 135 -8.40 -16.51 -11.72
C CYS A 135 -8.94 -17.51 -12.76
N LYS A 136 -9.98 -18.25 -12.39
CA LYS A 136 -10.72 -19.15 -13.28
C LYS A 136 -11.61 -18.31 -14.20
N LYS A 137 -11.94 -18.84 -15.39
CA LYS A 137 -12.82 -18.17 -16.37
C LYS A 137 -14.23 -17.86 -15.83
N GLU A 138 -14.61 -18.51 -14.74
CA GLU A 138 -15.90 -18.38 -14.05
C GLU A 138 -15.91 -17.24 -13.02
N ASP A 139 -14.76 -16.65 -12.69
CA ASP A 139 -14.60 -15.68 -11.58
C ASP A 139 -15.09 -14.25 -11.91
N GLY A 140 -15.97 -14.11 -12.91
CA GLY A 140 -16.55 -12.84 -13.34
C GLY A 140 -15.55 -11.89 -14.03
N LYS A 141 -16.07 -10.95 -14.82
CA LYS A 141 -15.23 -9.91 -15.44
C LYS A 141 -14.72 -8.95 -14.37
N LEU A 142 -13.61 -8.25 -14.65
CA LEU A 142 -13.11 -7.11 -13.87
C LEU A 142 -14.22 -6.19 -13.36
N SER A 143 -15.22 -5.89 -14.19
CA SER A 143 -16.36 -5.05 -13.87
C SER A 143 -17.15 -5.49 -12.63
N ASP A 144 -17.23 -6.80 -12.36
CA ASP A 144 -18.13 -7.36 -11.35
C ASP A 144 -17.47 -7.40 -9.96
N ALA A 145 -16.13 -7.46 -9.93
CA ALA A 145 -15.36 -7.40 -8.69
C ALA A 145 -15.25 -5.97 -8.13
N TRP A 146 -15.46 -4.94 -8.95
CA TRP A 146 -15.31 -3.53 -8.52
C TRP A 146 -16.41 -3.10 -7.57
N GLY A 147 -17.57 -3.75 -7.62
CA GLY A 147 -18.64 -3.54 -6.64
C GLY A 147 -18.30 -4.06 -5.24
N LYS A 148 -17.27 -4.90 -5.08
CA LYS A 148 -16.92 -5.56 -3.80
C LYS A 148 -15.73 -4.92 -3.09
N LEU A 149 -14.87 -4.21 -3.81
CA LEU A 149 -13.72 -3.52 -3.22
C LEU A 149 -14.20 -2.32 -2.39
N LYS A 150 -13.83 -2.31 -1.11
CA LYS A 150 -14.22 -1.25 -0.16
C LYS A 150 -13.27 -0.05 -0.14
N CYS A 151 -12.22 -0.08 -0.96
CA CYS A 151 -11.25 0.99 -1.08
C CYS A 151 -10.91 1.26 -2.56
N PRO A 152 -10.45 2.48 -2.89
CA PRO A 152 -10.00 2.81 -4.23
C PRO A 152 -8.91 1.87 -4.76
N LEU A 153 -8.91 1.70 -6.08
CA LEU A 153 -7.88 1.00 -6.82
C LEU A 153 -7.15 1.98 -7.73
N VAL A 154 -5.83 1.95 -7.69
CA VAL A 154 -4.95 2.76 -8.51
C VAL A 154 -4.25 1.85 -9.51
N LEU A 155 -4.43 2.14 -10.79
CA LEU A 155 -3.78 1.45 -11.90
C LEU A 155 -2.56 2.25 -12.36
N VAL A 156 -1.39 1.61 -12.39
CA VAL A 156 -0.13 2.24 -12.78
C VAL A 156 0.29 1.75 -14.17
N SER A 157 -0.33 2.35 -15.19
CA SER A 157 0.05 2.10 -16.58
C SER A 157 1.41 2.72 -16.90
N LYS A 158 2.19 2.06 -17.76
CA LYS A 158 3.37 2.65 -18.38
C LYS A 158 2.91 3.83 -19.25
N GLY A 159 3.29 5.05 -18.87
CA GLY A 159 3.03 6.22 -19.71
C GLY A 159 3.64 6.02 -21.09
N ALA A 160 2.85 6.20 -22.15
CA ALA A 160 3.42 6.44 -23.47
C ALA A 160 4.34 7.66 -23.34
N ALA A 161 5.62 7.52 -23.71
CA ALA A 161 6.43 8.70 -23.90
C ALA A 161 5.68 9.61 -24.87
N PRO A 162 5.54 10.92 -24.61
CA PRO A 162 4.89 11.80 -25.57
C PRO A 162 5.62 11.62 -26.90
N SER A 163 4.88 11.28 -27.95
CA SER A 163 5.43 11.26 -29.31
C SER A 163 5.92 12.67 -29.58
N MET A 164 7.23 12.86 -29.65
CA MET A 164 7.79 14.11 -30.15
C MET A 164 7.45 14.15 -31.64
N ALA A 165 6.39 14.88 -31.96
CA ALA A 165 6.06 15.35 -33.29
C ALA A 165 6.98 16.52 -33.65
#